data_AF-A0A5C3LJA9-F1
#
_entry.id   AF-A0A5C3LJA9-F1
#
_cell.length_a   1.000
_cell.length_b   1.000
_cell.length_c   1.000
_cell.angle_alpha   90.00
_cell.angle_beta   90.00
_cell.angle_gamma   90.00
#
_symmetry.space_group_name_H-M   'P 1'
#
loop_
_entity.id
_entity.type
_entity.pdbx_description
1 polymer ?
#
loop_
_entity_poly.entity_id
_entity_poly.type
_entity_poly.pdbx_seq_one_letter_code
_entity_poly.pdbx_strand_id
1 'polypeptide(L)'
;MGFGAPSVNEIVKGEIYMGNLSAALSAEQRYQLGVTHIISVCPDYSSSNDHHLTISVDDTEYDDLLIHLPKACSFIEGALQCGGRVLVHCVMGISRSATVVAAYLMKSRNMDAATAIRYIKKRRPQVHPNYGFIKQLSTFAKCDYQPCLSHPAYRSWKRIQKQDVTNFLNKIVDTVSIIPDKLLLTSDFPNDAAQAESLLLDLGITHLLSLSPAEISSAVAASSTNHRHINIDDKTRESLLLALPKACKFIREAVDSGGLVLVHCLIESRACTVIGASLMSLRYCTPEQAFAVLEDALPLFSPTRNFSRHLELFYRCKHHPTRDHPMVREWLAAETGTACPQLKEKENSSPSSSSSKASPANATSKCTTQCRESVDLGKTAAQMLSETGIDLEAFGDALAKIQMDSMGLTANRTNRPLSAGIRPSG
;
A
#
# COMPACT_ATOMS: atom_id res chain seq x y z
N MET A 1 -3.50 -11.94 -23.87
CA MET A 1 -2.21 -11.24 -23.69
C MET A 1 -1.10 -12.18 -24.12
N GLY A 2 -0.27 -11.81 -25.09
CA GLY A 2 0.84 -12.67 -25.51
C GLY A 2 1.96 -12.63 -24.48
N PHE A 3 2.41 -13.79 -23.99
CA PHE A 3 3.65 -13.89 -23.23
C PHE A 3 4.78 -13.38 -24.15
N GLY A 4 5.57 -12.40 -23.70
CA GLY A 4 6.56 -11.72 -24.55
C GLY A 4 7.54 -12.68 -25.26
N ALA A 5 8.32 -12.18 -26.23
CA ALA A 5 9.22 -13.02 -27.02
C ALA A 5 10.13 -13.93 -26.14
N PRO A 6 10.46 -15.16 -26.59
CA PRO A 6 11.38 -16.05 -25.89
C PRO A 6 12.70 -15.35 -25.51
N SER A 7 13.01 -15.30 -24.22
CA SER A 7 14.21 -14.65 -23.68
C SER A 7 14.89 -15.56 -22.67
N VAL A 8 16.15 -15.88 -22.93
CA VAL A 8 16.99 -16.75 -22.09
C VAL A 8 18.42 -16.24 -22.08
N ASN A 9 19.09 -16.31 -20.94
CA ASN A 9 20.51 -15.98 -20.79
C ASN A 9 21.22 -17.11 -20.05
N GLU A 10 22.45 -17.38 -20.47
CA GLU A 10 23.37 -18.24 -19.74
C GLU A 10 23.88 -17.52 -18.49
N ILE A 11 23.63 -18.08 -17.31
CA ILE A 11 24.03 -17.51 -16.02
C ILE A 11 25.32 -18.17 -15.53
N VAL A 12 25.39 -19.50 -15.68
CA VAL A 12 26.61 -20.27 -15.46
C VAL A 12 26.94 -21.00 -16.74
N LYS A 13 28.16 -20.77 -17.23
CA LYS A 13 28.61 -21.19 -18.57
C LYS A 13 28.43 -22.71 -18.74
N GLY A 14 27.62 -23.12 -19.72
CA GLY A 14 27.35 -24.50 -20.06
C GLY A 14 26.48 -25.28 -19.06
N GLU A 15 25.99 -24.65 -17.99
CA GLU A 15 25.38 -25.34 -16.84
C GLU A 15 23.98 -24.82 -16.53
N ILE A 16 23.84 -23.50 -16.28
CA ILE A 16 22.59 -22.90 -15.79
C ILE A 16 22.15 -21.76 -16.72
N TYR A 17 20.93 -21.88 -17.21
CA TYR A 17 20.23 -20.88 -18.02
C TYR A 17 19.05 -20.30 -17.24
N MET A 18 18.75 -19.02 -17.48
CA MET A 18 17.60 -18.33 -16.89
C MET A 18 16.77 -17.68 -17.98
N GLY A 19 15.45 -17.89 -17.96
CA GLY A 19 14.57 -17.35 -18.99
C GLY A 19 13.16 -17.01 -18.51
N ASN A 20 12.32 -16.64 -19.48
CA ASN A 20 10.88 -16.40 -19.30
C ASN A 20 10.06 -17.64 -19.72
N LEU A 21 8.73 -17.59 -19.52
CA LEU A 21 7.83 -18.70 -19.86
C LEU A 21 7.89 -19.06 -21.35
N SER A 22 7.94 -18.06 -22.23
CA SER A 22 8.03 -18.27 -23.68
C SER A 22 9.31 -19.03 -24.09
N ALA A 23 10.44 -18.78 -23.42
CA ALA A 23 11.68 -19.54 -23.64
C ALA A 23 11.56 -20.99 -23.15
N ALA A 24 10.93 -21.22 -22.01
CA ALA A 24 10.71 -22.56 -21.48
C ALA A 24 9.80 -23.41 -22.39
N LEU A 25 8.77 -22.79 -22.97
CA LEU A 25 7.86 -23.43 -23.92
C LEU A 25 8.50 -23.69 -25.29
N SER A 26 9.59 -23.01 -25.64
CA SER A 26 10.28 -23.20 -26.92
C SER A 26 11.12 -24.49 -26.93
N ALA A 27 10.62 -25.51 -27.62
CA ALA A 27 11.36 -26.75 -27.85
C ALA A 27 12.67 -26.52 -28.60
N GLU A 28 12.68 -25.59 -29.56
CA GLU A 28 13.86 -25.22 -30.34
C GLU A 28 14.96 -24.65 -29.45
N GLN A 29 14.64 -23.66 -28.59
CA GLN A 29 15.63 -23.08 -27.68
C GLN A 29 16.17 -24.10 -26.69
N ARG A 30 15.29 -24.96 -26.13
CA ARG A 30 15.72 -26.03 -25.23
C ARG A 30 16.69 -27.00 -25.92
N TYR A 31 16.42 -27.36 -27.16
CA TYR A 31 17.30 -28.22 -27.95
C TYR A 31 18.65 -27.55 -28.25
N GLN A 32 18.64 -26.31 -28.74
CA GLN A 32 19.87 -25.56 -29.08
C GLN A 32 20.78 -25.35 -27.87
N LEU A 33 20.20 -25.08 -26.70
CA LEU A 33 20.95 -24.89 -25.46
C LEU A 33 21.35 -26.22 -24.77
N GLY A 34 20.83 -27.36 -25.26
CA GLY A 34 21.03 -28.67 -24.64
C GLY A 34 20.42 -28.77 -23.25
N VAL A 35 19.30 -28.10 -23.00
CA VAL A 35 18.59 -28.12 -21.71
C VAL A 35 18.06 -29.53 -21.46
N THR A 36 18.49 -30.14 -20.35
CA THR A 36 18.03 -31.47 -19.94
C THR A 36 17.05 -31.40 -18.78
N HIS A 37 17.12 -30.36 -17.95
CA HIS A 37 16.27 -30.18 -16.77
C HIS A 37 15.65 -28.79 -16.73
N ILE A 38 14.43 -28.69 -16.20
CA ILE A 38 13.69 -27.43 -16.11
C ILE A 38 13.22 -27.20 -14.67
N ILE A 39 13.35 -25.96 -14.18
CA ILE A 39 12.64 -25.49 -12.99
C ILE A 39 11.68 -24.39 -13.40
N SER A 40 10.38 -24.61 -13.14
CA SER A 40 9.33 -23.60 -13.32
C SER A 40 8.93 -23.03 -11.97
N VAL A 41 9.16 -21.73 -11.80
CA VAL A 41 8.83 -20.98 -10.58
C VAL A 41 7.63 -20.07 -10.87
N CYS A 42 6.49 -20.69 -11.17
CA CYS A 42 5.21 -20.02 -11.45
C CYS A 42 4.06 -21.05 -11.46
N PRO A 43 2.82 -20.67 -11.08
CA PRO A 43 1.65 -21.55 -11.17
C PRO A 43 1.26 -21.89 -12.63
N ASP A 44 1.62 -21.01 -13.57
CA ASP A 44 1.20 -21.05 -14.98
C ASP A 44 1.72 -22.23 -15.78
N TYR A 45 2.68 -22.98 -15.25
CA TYR A 45 3.32 -24.08 -15.97
C TYR A 45 3.62 -25.27 -15.04
N SER A 46 2.77 -26.29 -15.15
CA SER A 46 2.95 -27.57 -14.48
C SER A 46 3.37 -28.64 -15.49
N SER A 47 4.19 -29.57 -15.02
CA SER A 47 4.67 -30.71 -15.77
C SER A 47 4.79 -31.90 -14.84
N SER A 48 4.56 -33.09 -15.38
CA SER A 48 4.71 -34.36 -14.67
C SER A 48 6.02 -35.08 -15.00
N ASN A 49 6.96 -34.40 -15.68
CA ASN A 49 8.25 -34.98 -16.06
C ASN A 49 9.24 -34.96 -14.88
N ASP A 50 9.91 -36.07 -14.62
CA ASP A 50 10.91 -36.20 -13.54
C ASP A 50 12.12 -35.25 -13.70
N HIS A 51 12.44 -34.85 -14.94
CA HIS A 51 13.44 -33.82 -15.24
C HIS A 51 12.88 -32.39 -15.18
N HIS A 52 11.73 -32.21 -14.53
CA HIS A 52 11.06 -30.93 -14.44
C HIS A 52 10.51 -30.70 -13.03
N LEU A 53 11.10 -29.75 -12.31
CA LEU A 53 10.60 -29.30 -11.02
C LEU A 53 9.65 -28.10 -11.18
N THR A 54 8.41 -28.24 -10.74
CA THR A 54 7.46 -27.11 -10.62
C THR A 54 7.39 -26.62 -9.18
N ILE A 55 7.52 -25.30 -9.01
CA ILE A 55 7.32 -24.55 -7.76
C ILE A 55 6.23 -23.53 -8.05
N SER A 56 5.03 -23.79 -7.52
CA SER A 56 3.86 -22.93 -7.72
C SER A 56 3.86 -21.79 -6.72
N VAL A 57 4.54 -20.70 -7.07
CA VAL A 57 4.68 -19.48 -6.24
C VAL A 57 4.36 -18.25 -7.09
N ASP A 58 3.53 -17.36 -6.54
CA ASP A 58 3.17 -16.05 -7.10
C ASP A 58 4.31 -15.06 -6.93
N ASP A 59 4.38 -14.04 -7.81
CA ASP A 59 5.45 -13.04 -7.76
C ASP A 59 5.16 -11.90 -6.77
N THR A 60 4.65 -12.23 -5.59
CA THR A 60 4.33 -11.27 -4.54
C THR A 60 5.43 -11.29 -3.47
N GLU A 61 5.55 -10.20 -2.71
CA GLU A 61 6.50 -10.13 -1.59
C GLU A 61 6.09 -11.02 -0.39
N TYR A 62 4.89 -11.57 -0.44
CA TYR A 62 4.25 -12.31 0.65
C TYR A 62 4.25 -13.84 0.46
N ASP A 63 4.51 -14.32 -0.76
CA ASP A 63 4.52 -15.75 -1.02
C ASP A 63 5.81 -16.43 -0.53
N ASP A 64 5.73 -17.70 -0.14
CA ASP A 64 6.82 -18.44 0.52
C ASP A 64 7.66 -19.25 -0.46
N LEU A 65 8.61 -18.59 -1.12
CA LEU A 65 9.60 -19.28 -1.95
C LEU A 65 10.68 -19.96 -1.09
N LEU A 66 10.96 -19.45 0.11
CA LEU A 66 12.03 -19.85 1.01
C LEU A 66 12.00 -21.35 1.32
N ILE A 67 10.82 -21.89 1.65
CA ILE A 67 10.67 -23.31 1.97
C ILE A 67 10.99 -24.24 0.79
N HIS A 68 10.91 -23.74 -0.45
CA HIS A 68 11.18 -24.50 -1.66
C HIS A 68 12.64 -24.46 -2.12
N LEU A 69 13.42 -23.47 -1.64
CA LEU A 69 14.80 -23.25 -2.06
C LEU A 69 15.72 -24.48 -1.86
N PRO A 70 15.64 -25.26 -0.76
CA PRO A 70 16.45 -26.46 -0.60
C PRO A 70 16.23 -27.47 -1.73
N LYS A 71 14.95 -27.75 -2.05
CA LYS A 71 14.57 -28.71 -3.09
C LYS A 71 15.05 -28.23 -4.47
N ALA A 72 14.89 -26.94 -4.75
CA ALA A 72 15.35 -26.34 -6.00
C ALA A 72 16.88 -26.44 -6.14
N CYS A 73 17.62 -26.12 -5.09
CA CYS A 73 19.08 -26.20 -5.09
C CYS A 73 19.56 -27.64 -5.29
N SER A 74 18.95 -28.62 -4.61
CA SER A 74 19.30 -30.04 -4.77
C SER A 74 18.97 -30.57 -6.17
N PHE A 75 17.88 -30.10 -6.77
CA PHE A 75 17.53 -30.45 -8.15
C PHE A 75 18.55 -29.91 -9.16
N ILE A 76 18.99 -28.65 -9.00
CA ILE A 76 20.06 -28.08 -9.84
C ILE A 76 21.34 -28.89 -9.67
N GLU A 77 21.76 -29.11 -8.42
CA GLU A 77 23.00 -29.81 -8.11
C GLU A 77 23.02 -31.24 -8.69
N GLY A 78 21.95 -32.01 -8.48
CA GLY A 78 21.86 -33.37 -9.03
C GLY A 78 21.87 -33.41 -10.56
N ALA A 79 21.20 -32.46 -11.23
CA ALA A 79 21.24 -32.36 -12.68
C ALA A 79 22.65 -32.06 -13.21
N LEU A 80 23.38 -31.14 -12.57
CA LEU A 80 24.74 -30.76 -12.97
C LEU A 80 25.75 -31.88 -12.72
N GLN A 81 25.64 -32.61 -11.61
CA GLN A 81 26.50 -33.77 -11.31
C GLN A 81 26.37 -34.89 -12.36
N CYS A 82 25.21 -35.01 -13.00
CA CYS A 82 24.98 -35.93 -14.10
C CYS A 82 25.37 -35.38 -15.48
N GLY A 83 26.06 -34.22 -15.54
CA GLY A 83 26.44 -33.56 -16.79
C GLY A 83 25.27 -32.90 -17.53
N GLY A 84 24.14 -32.69 -16.86
CA GLY A 84 22.95 -32.04 -17.40
C GLY A 84 23.08 -30.52 -17.44
N ARG A 85 22.07 -29.87 -18.06
CA ARG A 85 21.94 -28.41 -18.12
C ARG A 85 20.56 -27.99 -17.67
N VAL A 86 20.49 -26.98 -16.82
CA VAL A 86 19.25 -26.59 -16.13
C VAL A 86 18.76 -25.26 -16.65
N LEU A 87 17.49 -25.20 -17.07
CA LEU A 87 16.77 -23.95 -17.33
C LEU A 87 15.89 -23.61 -16.13
N VAL A 88 16.13 -22.47 -15.49
CA VAL A 88 15.27 -21.92 -14.43
C VAL A 88 14.47 -20.75 -14.98
N HIS A 89 13.14 -20.83 -14.93
CA HIS A 89 12.28 -19.76 -15.45
C HIS A 89 11.11 -19.45 -14.52
N CYS A 90 10.56 -18.25 -14.70
CA CYS A 90 9.24 -17.86 -14.23
C CYS A 90 8.51 -17.17 -15.39
N VAL A 91 7.39 -16.48 -15.15
CA VAL A 91 6.63 -15.83 -16.23
C VAL A 91 7.50 -14.85 -17.03
N MET A 92 8.13 -13.89 -16.34
CA MET A 92 8.95 -12.84 -16.99
C MET A 92 10.46 -13.09 -16.94
N GLY A 93 10.91 -14.04 -16.10
CA GLY A 93 12.33 -14.29 -15.87
C GLY A 93 13.06 -13.09 -15.22
N ILE A 94 12.39 -12.39 -14.30
CA ILE A 94 12.88 -11.17 -13.63
C ILE A 94 13.10 -11.40 -12.13
N SER A 95 12.11 -11.99 -11.44
CA SER A 95 12.07 -12.05 -9.97
C SER A 95 12.17 -13.49 -9.43
N ARG A 96 11.09 -14.28 -9.41
CA ARG A 96 11.06 -15.67 -8.88
C ARG A 96 12.21 -16.57 -9.32
N SER A 97 12.45 -16.69 -10.63
CA SER A 97 13.55 -17.52 -11.17
C SER A 97 14.92 -16.99 -10.78
N ALA A 98 15.08 -15.67 -10.71
CA ALA A 98 16.31 -15.04 -10.26
C ALA A 98 16.60 -15.35 -8.79
N THR A 99 15.58 -15.38 -7.94
CA THR A 99 15.70 -15.79 -6.53
C THR A 99 16.17 -17.23 -6.41
N VAL A 100 15.60 -18.18 -7.17
CA VAL A 100 16.03 -19.58 -7.14
C VAL A 100 17.49 -19.75 -7.56
N VAL A 101 17.90 -19.10 -8.67
CA VAL A 101 19.30 -19.17 -9.11
C VAL A 101 20.24 -18.47 -8.12
N ALA A 102 19.81 -17.36 -7.51
CA ALA A 102 20.59 -16.69 -6.46
C ALA A 102 20.79 -17.60 -5.25
N ALA A 103 19.74 -18.27 -4.78
CA ALA A 103 19.81 -19.23 -3.68
C ALA A 103 20.80 -20.37 -3.97
N TYR A 104 20.77 -20.91 -5.20
CA TYR A 104 21.74 -21.92 -5.61
C TYR A 104 23.18 -21.39 -5.56
N LEU A 105 23.44 -20.21 -6.15
CA LEU A 105 24.78 -19.60 -6.14
C LEU A 105 25.27 -19.27 -4.73
N MET A 106 24.38 -18.84 -3.83
CA MET A 106 24.72 -18.63 -2.42
C MET A 106 25.21 -19.93 -1.78
N LYS A 107 24.45 -21.02 -1.96
CA LYS A 107 24.78 -22.33 -1.38
C LYS A 107 26.02 -22.99 -2.01
N SER A 108 26.15 -22.95 -3.34
CA SER A 108 27.21 -23.69 -4.05
C SER A 108 28.53 -22.91 -4.16
N ARG A 109 28.49 -21.57 -4.09
CA ARG A 109 29.68 -20.71 -4.27
C ARG A 109 29.97 -19.80 -3.09
N ASN A 110 29.31 -20.04 -1.95
CA ASN A 110 29.47 -19.25 -0.73
C ASN A 110 29.32 -17.73 -0.98
N MET A 111 28.35 -17.35 -1.82
CA MET A 111 28.04 -15.95 -2.09
C MET A 111 27.00 -15.44 -1.09
N ASP A 112 27.11 -14.17 -0.70
CA ASP A 112 25.99 -13.48 -0.07
C ASP A 112 24.89 -13.15 -1.12
N ALA A 113 23.69 -12.82 -0.64
CA ALA A 113 22.54 -12.58 -1.51
C ALA A 113 22.79 -11.43 -2.51
N ALA A 114 23.41 -10.33 -2.05
CA ALA A 114 23.70 -9.17 -2.90
C ALA A 114 24.69 -9.51 -4.02
N THR A 115 25.71 -10.30 -3.72
CA THR A 115 26.72 -10.77 -4.66
C THR A 115 26.15 -11.75 -5.65
N ALA A 116 25.31 -12.70 -5.21
CA ALA A 116 24.61 -13.63 -6.09
C ALA A 116 23.68 -12.89 -7.07
N ILE A 117 22.86 -11.96 -6.59
CA ILE A 117 21.97 -11.15 -7.44
C ILE A 117 22.78 -10.31 -8.43
N ARG A 118 23.86 -9.66 -7.99
CA ARG A 118 24.75 -8.88 -8.87
C ARG A 118 25.42 -9.75 -9.93
N TYR A 119 25.81 -10.97 -9.57
CA TYR A 119 26.38 -11.94 -10.53
C TYR A 119 25.39 -12.29 -11.64
N ILE A 120 24.13 -12.52 -11.29
CA ILE A 120 23.04 -12.80 -12.24
C ILE A 120 22.76 -11.56 -13.09
N LYS A 121 22.62 -10.39 -12.46
CA LYS A 121 22.28 -9.12 -13.12
C LYS A 121 23.30 -8.71 -14.18
N LYS A 122 24.58 -9.02 -13.99
CA LYS A 122 25.63 -8.82 -15.02
C LYS A 122 25.38 -9.62 -16.31
N ARG A 123 24.64 -10.73 -16.25
CA ARG A 123 24.34 -11.61 -17.39
C ARG A 123 22.91 -11.45 -17.90
N ARG A 124 22.00 -11.00 -17.03
CA ARG A 124 20.61 -10.70 -17.35
C ARG A 124 20.20 -9.36 -16.68
N PRO A 125 20.46 -8.21 -17.33
CA PRO A 125 20.34 -6.87 -16.72
C PRO A 125 18.97 -6.53 -16.13
N GLN A 126 17.90 -7.08 -16.70
CA GLN A 126 16.52 -6.90 -16.24
C GLN A 126 16.18 -7.62 -14.93
N VAL A 127 17.10 -8.40 -14.34
CA VAL A 127 16.85 -9.10 -13.08
C VAL A 127 16.62 -8.10 -11.95
N HIS A 128 15.49 -8.29 -11.27
CA HIS A 128 15.03 -7.49 -10.16
C HIS A 128 14.06 -8.32 -9.29
N PRO A 129 14.58 -9.18 -8.39
CA PRO A 129 13.76 -9.91 -7.43
C PRO A 129 12.93 -8.94 -6.58
N ASN A 130 11.68 -9.31 -6.29
CA ASN A 130 10.87 -8.52 -5.36
C ASN A 130 11.50 -8.50 -3.96
N TYR A 131 11.12 -7.50 -3.18
CA TYR A 131 11.70 -7.24 -1.86
C TYR A 131 11.51 -8.41 -0.88
N GLY A 132 10.34 -9.03 -0.87
CA GLY A 132 10.04 -10.22 -0.07
C GLY A 132 11.00 -11.38 -0.36
N PHE A 133 11.31 -11.63 -1.62
CA PHE A 133 12.27 -12.66 -2.02
C PHE A 133 13.71 -12.32 -1.65
N ILE A 134 14.11 -11.05 -1.70
CA ILE A 134 15.43 -10.62 -1.20
C ILE A 134 15.56 -10.88 0.30
N LYS A 135 14.51 -10.56 1.10
CA LYS A 135 14.45 -10.91 2.53
C LYS A 135 14.56 -12.42 2.73
N GLN A 136 13.88 -13.22 1.90
CA GLN A 136 13.93 -14.68 1.97
C GLN A 136 15.32 -15.24 1.71
N LEU A 137 16.09 -14.70 0.75
CA LEU A 137 17.50 -15.11 0.54
C LEU A 137 18.37 -14.87 1.78
N SER A 138 18.15 -13.75 2.48
CA SER A 138 18.85 -13.48 3.74
C SER A 138 18.47 -14.48 4.84
N THR A 139 17.20 -14.83 4.94
CA THR A 139 16.73 -15.89 5.87
C THR A 139 17.22 -17.26 5.46
N PHE A 140 17.39 -17.54 4.15
CA PHE A 140 17.92 -18.81 3.65
C PHE A 140 19.33 -19.07 4.17
N ALA A 141 20.20 -18.07 4.15
CA ALA A 141 21.53 -18.15 4.76
C ALA A 141 21.46 -18.35 6.28
N LYS A 142 20.54 -17.66 6.98
CA LYS A 142 20.32 -17.85 8.43
C LYS A 142 19.75 -19.21 8.82
N CYS A 143 19.22 -19.96 7.84
CA CYS A 143 18.73 -21.32 8.04
C CYS A 143 19.77 -22.38 7.64
N ASP A 144 21.04 -22.01 7.48
CA ASP A 144 22.10 -22.88 6.96
C ASP A 144 21.68 -23.59 5.67
N TYR A 145 20.93 -22.88 4.82
CA TYR A 145 20.36 -23.35 3.57
C TYR A 145 19.37 -24.54 3.70
N GLN A 146 18.82 -24.77 4.89
CA GLN A 146 17.80 -25.77 5.20
C GLN A 146 16.61 -25.20 6.01
N PRO A 147 15.87 -24.20 5.48
CA PRO A 147 14.61 -23.78 6.08
C PRO A 147 13.64 -24.95 6.21
N CYS A 148 13.03 -25.07 7.38
CA CYS A 148 11.95 -26.00 7.66
C CYS A 148 11.01 -25.41 8.73
N LEU A 149 9.81 -25.97 8.87
CA LEU A 149 8.78 -25.44 9.78
C LEU A 149 9.24 -25.37 11.25
N SER A 150 10.20 -26.19 11.66
CA SER A 150 10.78 -26.18 13.02
C SER A 150 12.00 -25.27 13.16
N HIS A 151 12.63 -24.81 12.07
CA HIS A 151 13.86 -24.02 12.13
C HIS A 151 13.60 -22.64 12.77
N PRO A 152 14.35 -22.23 13.82
CA PRO A 152 14.08 -20.97 14.54
C PRO A 152 14.08 -19.73 13.64
N ALA A 153 15.06 -19.60 12.74
CA ALA A 153 15.14 -18.48 11.81
C ALA A 153 13.97 -18.44 10.80
N TYR A 154 13.56 -19.59 10.27
CA TYR A 154 12.39 -19.68 9.38
C TYR A 154 11.11 -19.29 10.13
N ARG A 155 10.88 -19.82 11.34
CA ARG A 155 9.70 -19.48 12.15
C ARG A 155 9.67 -17.99 12.51
N SER A 156 10.81 -17.42 12.89
CA SER A 156 10.91 -15.99 13.18
C SER A 156 10.57 -15.15 11.95
N TRP A 157 11.13 -15.50 10.79
CA TRP A 157 10.81 -14.83 9.53
C TRP A 157 9.33 -14.99 9.16
N LYS A 158 8.75 -16.18 9.30
CA LYS A 158 7.34 -16.43 8.95
C LYS A 158 6.38 -15.61 9.83
N ARG A 159 6.69 -15.44 11.12
CA ARG A 159 5.92 -14.55 12.02
C ARG A 159 6.01 -13.09 11.59
N ILE A 160 7.22 -12.61 11.31
CA ILE A 160 7.45 -11.23 10.86
C ILE A 160 6.75 -11.02 9.51
N GLN A 161 6.88 -11.95 8.56
CA GLN A 161 6.17 -11.90 7.28
C GLN A 161 4.66 -11.79 7.48
N LYS A 162 4.06 -12.64 8.33
CA LYS A 162 2.62 -12.57 8.62
C LYS A 162 2.21 -11.20 9.19
N GLN A 163 3.01 -10.64 10.10
CA GLN A 163 2.76 -9.31 10.65
C GLN A 163 2.92 -8.20 9.60
N ASP A 164 3.96 -8.27 8.76
CA ASP A 164 4.21 -7.33 7.67
C ASP A 164 3.03 -7.34 6.67
N VAL A 165 2.54 -8.52 6.29
CA VAL A 165 1.35 -8.69 5.43
C VAL A 165 0.14 -8.02 6.04
N THR A 166 -0.17 -8.35 7.31
CA THR A 166 -1.34 -7.77 7.99
C THR A 166 -1.24 -6.25 8.07
N ASN A 167 -0.06 -5.72 8.42
CA ASN A 167 0.17 -4.29 8.48
C ASN A 167 0.00 -3.62 7.10
N PHE A 168 0.47 -4.25 6.02
CA PHE A 168 0.32 -3.73 4.67
C PHE A 168 -1.15 -3.73 4.21
N LEU A 169 -1.88 -4.83 4.44
CA LEU A 169 -3.30 -4.90 4.11
C LEU A 169 -4.11 -3.86 4.88
N ASN A 170 -3.81 -3.64 6.16
CA ASN A 170 -4.44 -2.57 6.94
C ASN A 170 -4.19 -1.21 6.30
N LYS A 171 -2.96 -0.91 5.85
CA LYS A 171 -2.64 0.35 5.16
C LYS A 171 -3.41 0.54 3.85
N ILE A 172 -3.62 -0.53 3.08
CA ILE A 172 -4.46 -0.48 1.89
C ILE A 172 -5.91 -0.17 2.27
N VAL A 173 -6.45 -0.87 3.27
CA VAL A 173 -7.83 -0.68 3.75
C VAL A 173 -8.03 0.71 4.34
N ASP A 174 -7.03 1.26 5.02
CA ASP A 174 -7.04 2.60 5.63
C ASP A 174 -6.83 3.72 4.59
N THR A 175 -6.53 3.39 3.33
CA THR A 175 -6.47 4.37 2.25
C THR A 175 -7.88 4.72 1.78
N VAL A 176 -8.28 5.97 2.00
CA VAL A 176 -9.63 6.46 1.74
C VAL A 176 -9.70 7.10 0.35
N SER A 177 -10.69 6.69 -0.45
CA SER A 177 -10.99 7.31 -1.74
C SER A 177 -11.89 8.53 -1.55
N ILE A 178 -11.36 9.73 -1.81
CA ILE A 178 -12.12 10.99 -1.75
C ILE A 178 -12.80 11.25 -3.09
N ILE A 179 -12.06 11.09 -4.19
CA ILE A 179 -12.61 11.10 -5.53
C ILE A 179 -12.22 9.76 -6.16
N PRO A 180 -13.19 8.91 -6.52
CA PRO A 180 -12.93 7.65 -7.18
C PRO A 180 -11.96 7.81 -8.34
N ASP A 181 -10.94 6.95 -8.35
CA ASP A 181 -9.90 6.85 -9.38
C ASP A 181 -9.08 8.13 -9.62
N LYS A 182 -9.12 9.12 -8.70
CA LYS A 182 -8.41 10.40 -8.85
C LYS A 182 -7.69 10.89 -7.62
N LEU A 183 -8.32 10.81 -6.44
CA LEU A 183 -7.80 11.42 -5.22
C LEU A 183 -8.03 10.52 -4.02
N LEU A 184 -6.94 10.01 -3.47
CA LEU A 184 -6.91 9.18 -2.27
C LEU A 184 -6.24 9.92 -1.11
N LEU A 185 -6.58 9.53 0.10
CA LEU A 185 -6.02 10.00 1.36
C LEU A 185 -5.53 8.83 2.18
N THR A 186 -4.35 8.95 2.78
CA THR A 186 -3.91 8.03 3.83
C THR A 186 -3.23 8.75 4.99
N SER A 187 -3.52 8.30 6.21
CA SER A 187 -2.83 8.73 7.42
C SER A 187 -1.59 7.88 7.72
N ASP A 188 -1.47 6.69 7.14
CA ASP A 188 -0.35 5.77 7.34
C ASP A 188 0.32 5.41 6.01
N PHE A 189 1.65 5.36 6.02
CA PHE A 189 2.45 5.07 4.83
C PHE A 189 3.69 4.26 5.22
N PRO A 190 4.17 3.32 4.38
CA PRO A 190 5.36 2.53 4.70
C PRO A 190 6.63 3.39 4.87
N ASN A 191 7.38 3.13 5.94
CA ASN A 191 8.69 3.74 6.19
C ASN A 191 9.81 3.10 5.34
N ASP A 192 9.67 1.81 5.03
CA ASP A 192 10.57 1.09 4.14
C ASP A 192 10.30 1.49 2.68
N ALA A 193 11.35 1.89 1.96
CA ALA A 193 11.20 2.43 0.61
C ALA A 193 10.67 1.41 -0.39
N ALA A 194 11.04 0.12 -0.26
CA ALA A 194 10.60 -0.92 -1.17
C ALA A 194 9.13 -1.28 -0.93
N GLN A 195 8.70 -1.34 0.35
CA GLN A 195 7.28 -1.51 0.69
C GLN A 195 6.43 -0.32 0.23
N ALA A 196 6.94 0.90 0.38
CA ALA A 196 6.27 2.10 -0.12
C ALA A 196 6.11 2.06 -1.64
N GLU A 197 7.16 1.67 -2.37
CA GLU A 197 7.10 1.51 -3.83
C GLU A 197 6.08 0.44 -4.24
N SER A 198 6.05 -0.71 -3.55
CA SER A 198 5.04 -1.75 -3.81
C SER A 198 3.63 -1.24 -3.59
N LEU A 199 3.36 -0.56 -2.46
CA LEU A 199 2.05 0.02 -2.17
C LEU A 199 1.60 0.99 -3.27
N LEU A 200 2.49 1.87 -3.72
CA LEU A 200 2.19 2.84 -4.77
C LEU A 200 1.88 2.15 -6.10
N LEU A 201 2.61 1.09 -6.45
CA LEU A 201 2.38 0.31 -7.67
C LEU A 201 1.06 -0.45 -7.61
N ASP A 202 0.78 -1.12 -6.50
CA ASP A 202 -0.44 -1.94 -6.32
C ASP A 202 -1.71 -1.07 -6.32
N LEU A 203 -1.64 0.12 -5.74
CA LEU A 203 -2.71 1.11 -5.78
C LEU A 203 -2.76 1.91 -7.09
N GLY A 204 -1.78 1.75 -7.98
CA GLY A 204 -1.71 2.49 -9.25
C GLY A 204 -1.44 3.99 -9.09
N ILE A 205 -0.80 4.41 -7.98
CA ILE A 205 -0.54 5.81 -7.67
C ILE A 205 0.53 6.37 -8.61
N THR A 206 0.19 7.46 -9.31
CA THR A 206 1.12 8.16 -10.18
C THR A 206 1.71 9.41 -9.52
N HIS A 207 1.00 9.99 -8.54
CA HIS A 207 1.42 11.20 -7.84
C HIS A 207 1.27 11.05 -6.33
N LEU A 208 2.32 11.37 -5.57
CA LEU A 208 2.32 11.33 -4.11
C LEU A 208 2.50 12.75 -3.56
N LEU A 209 1.52 13.25 -2.80
CA LEU A 209 1.64 14.50 -2.06
C LEU A 209 1.82 14.20 -0.57
N SER A 210 2.98 14.51 -0.01
CA SER A 210 3.24 14.39 1.44
C SER A 210 3.23 15.75 2.12
N LEU A 211 2.67 15.81 3.33
CA LEU A 211 2.58 17.02 4.14
C LEU A 211 3.28 16.77 5.49
N SER A 212 4.04 17.75 6.00
CA SER A 212 4.61 17.67 7.36
C SER A 212 3.55 17.28 8.39
N PRO A 213 3.89 16.52 9.44
CA PRO A 213 5.22 16.02 9.78
C PRO A 213 5.59 14.70 9.05
N ALA A 214 4.81 14.26 8.05
CA ALA A 214 5.15 13.03 7.33
C ALA A 214 6.46 13.17 6.55
N GLU A 215 7.35 12.20 6.70
CA GLU A 215 8.59 12.09 5.93
C GLU A 215 8.51 10.90 4.98
N ILE A 216 8.92 11.10 3.72
CA ILE A 216 8.98 10.04 2.72
C ILE A 216 10.45 9.80 2.38
N SER A 217 10.85 8.54 2.37
CA SER A 217 12.21 8.14 1.98
C SER A 217 12.55 8.69 0.59
N SER A 218 13.74 9.27 0.44
CA SER A 218 14.22 9.82 -0.83
C SER A 218 14.31 8.77 -1.95
N ALA A 219 14.39 7.49 -1.60
CA ALA A 219 14.36 6.39 -2.57
C ALA A 219 12.98 6.23 -3.22
N VAL A 220 11.90 6.44 -2.48
CA VAL A 220 10.53 6.44 -3.02
C VAL A 220 10.32 7.63 -3.95
N ALA A 221 10.93 8.78 -3.62
CA ALA A 221 10.90 9.96 -4.48
C ALA A 221 11.68 9.77 -5.81
N ALA A 222 12.54 8.76 -5.91
CA ALA A 222 13.32 8.43 -7.10
C ALA A 222 12.65 7.37 -8.00
N SER A 223 11.48 6.85 -7.61
CA SER A 223 10.69 5.91 -8.40
C SER A 223 9.94 6.61 -9.55
N SER A 224 9.15 5.86 -10.32
CA SER A 224 8.27 6.40 -11.36
C SER A 224 7.11 7.26 -10.84
N THR A 225 6.93 7.37 -9.53
CA THR A 225 5.87 8.18 -8.90
C THR A 225 6.34 9.64 -8.74
N ASN A 226 5.56 10.59 -9.22
CA ASN A 226 5.85 12.02 -9.03
C ASN A 226 5.56 12.42 -7.58
N HIS A 227 6.60 12.55 -6.77
CA HIS A 227 6.49 12.91 -5.35
C HIS A 227 6.69 14.41 -5.11
N ARG A 228 5.81 15.00 -4.31
CA ARG A 228 5.96 16.35 -3.77
C ARG A 228 5.81 16.35 -2.25
N HIS A 229 6.79 16.92 -1.56
CA HIS A 229 6.66 17.26 -0.15
C HIS A 229 6.34 18.75 0.03
N ILE A 230 5.38 19.05 0.91
CA ILE A 230 5.06 20.41 1.35
C ILE A 230 5.34 20.53 2.84
N ASN A 231 6.37 21.32 3.15
CA ASN A 231 6.70 21.67 4.52
C ASN A 231 5.67 22.67 5.06
N ILE A 232 5.03 22.32 6.18
CA ILE A 232 4.05 23.18 6.86
C ILE A 232 4.55 23.39 8.29
N ASP A 233 4.98 24.62 8.58
CA ASP A 233 5.52 25.00 9.88
C ASP A 233 4.37 25.17 10.89
N ASP A 234 4.46 24.47 12.01
CA ASP A 234 3.47 24.53 13.09
C ASP A 234 3.65 25.77 13.98
N LYS A 235 4.71 26.56 13.78
CA LYS A 235 4.96 27.79 14.54
C LYS A 235 4.01 28.93 14.18
N THR A 236 3.44 28.94 12.98
CA THR A 236 2.54 30.02 12.56
C THR A 236 1.24 29.47 12.01
N ARG A 237 0.12 30.07 12.46
CA ARG A 237 -1.23 29.62 12.12
C ARG A 237 -1.55 29.69 10.63
N GLU A 238 -0.96 30.64 9.90
CA GLU A 238 -1.21 30.85 8.49
C GLU A 238 -0.39 29.94 7.58
N SER A 239 0.59 29.19 8.11
CA SER A 239 1.47 28.34 7.30
C SER A 239 0.67 27.34 6.45
N LEU A 240 -0.33 26.69 7.03
CA LEU A 240 -1.22 25.79 6.28
C LEU A 240 -1.99 26.55 5.19
N LEU A 241 -2.62 27.68 5.54
CA LEU A 241 -3.40 28.50 4.61
C LEU A 241 -2.58 28.93 3.39
N LEU A 242 -1.35 29.40 3.61
CA LEU A 242 -0.46 29.87 2.56
C LEU A 242 0.14 28.73 1.72
N ALA A 243 0.16 27.50 2.26
CA ALA A 243 0.60 26.31 1.53
C ALA A 243 -0.48 25.72 0.61
N LEU A 244 -1.77 26.02 0.85
CA LEU A 244 -2.89 25.46 0.09
C LEU A 244 -2.77 25.66 -1.43
N PRO A 245 -2.43 26.85 -1.97
CA PRO A 245 -2.33 27.04 -3.42
C PRO A 245 -1.33 26.08 -4.09
N LYS A 246 -0.20 25.83 -3.42
CA LYS A 246 0.83 24.92 -3.92
C LYS A 246 0.35 23.47 -3.94
N ALA A 247 -0.36 23.05 -2.90
CA ALA A 247 -0.95 21.72 -2.81
C ALA A 247 -2.04 21.51 -3.87
N CYS A 248 -2.98 22.46 -3.98
CA CYS A 248 -4.06 22.43 -4.95
C CYS A 248 -3.55 22.42 -6.38
N LYS A 249 -2.49 23.19 -6.68
CA LYS A 249 -1.85 23.18 -7.99
C LYS A 249 -1.31 21.80 -8.35
N PHE A 250 -0.56 21.16 -7.45
CA PHE A 250 -0.02 19.82 -7.67
C PHE A 250 -1.12 18.79 -7.90
N ILE A 251 -2.15 18.78 -7.06
CA ILE A 251 -3.30 17.85 -7.19
C ILE A 251 -4.02 18.10 -8.53
N ARG A 252 -4.26 19.35 -8.90
CA ARG A 252 -4.93 19.70 -10.16
C ARG A 252 -4.14 19.23 -11.38
N GLU A 253 -2.87 19.59 -11.46
CA GLU A 253 -2.01 19.20 -12.59
C GLU A 253 -1.96 17.67 -12.76
N ALA A 254 -1.88 16.94 -11.64
CA ALA A 254 -1.91 15.49 -11.65
C ALA A 254 -3.24 14.93 -12.16
N VAL A 255 -4.37 15.40 -11.62
CA VAL A 255 -5.71 14.95 -12.02
C VAL A 255 -6.01 15.29 -13.48
N ASP A 256 -5.64 16.49 -13.94
CA ASP A 256 -5.85 16.94 -15.33
C ASP A 256 -5.01 16.11 -16.32
N SER A 257 -3.87 15.58 -15.88
CA SER A 257 -3.04 14.64 -16.65
C SER A 257 -3.55 13.19 -16.62
N GLY A 258 -4.69 12.91 -15.96
CA GLY A 258 -5.23 11.56 -15.78
C GLY A 258 -4.51 10.74 -14.71
N GLY A 259 -3.75 11.39 -13.82
CA GLY A 259 -3.04 10.74 -12.74
C GLY A 259 -3.91 10.45 -11.51
N LEU A 260 -3.54 9.41 -10.76
CA LEU A 260 -4.09 9.08 -9.45
C LEU A 260 -3.20 9.67 -8.36
N VAL A 261 -3.78 10.52 -7.52
CA VAL A 261 -3.06 11.25 -6.47
C VAL A 261 -3.32 10.60 -5.11
N LEU A 262 -2.26 10.26 -4.39
CA LEU A 262 -2.30 9.90 -2.97
C LEU A 262 -1.82 11.08 -2.13
N VAL A 263 -2.67 11.58 -1.22
CA VAL A 263 -2.29 12.56 -0.21
C VAL A 263 -1.95 11.82 1.09
N HIS A 264 -0.72 11.98 1.57
CA HIS A 264 -0.26 11.39 2.82
C HIS A 264 0.04 12.47 3.87
N CYS A 265 -0.58 12.35 5.04
CA CYS A 265 -0.30 13.21 6.19
C CYS A 265 -0.69 12.54 7.50
N LEU A 266 0.18 12.63 8.51
CA LEU A 266 -0.07 12.11 9.86
C LEU A 266 -1.15 12.90 10.63
N ILE A 267 -1.54 14.08 10.14
CA ILE A 267 -2.52 14.96 10.79
C ILE A 267 -3.77 15.06 9.91
N GLU A 268 -4.82 14.34 10.29
CA GLU A 268 -6.06 14.22 9.51
C GLU A 268 -6.68 15.59 9.17
N SER A 269 -6.83 16.48 10.14
CA SER A 269 -7.41 17.81 9.90
C SER A 269 -6.61 18.63 8.87
N ARG A 270 -5.29 18.44 8.78
CA ARG A 270 -4.42 19.12 7.81
C ARG A 270 -4.62 18.55 6.41
N ALA A 271 -4.64 17.23 6.31
CA ALA A 271 -4.92 16.52 5.07
C ALA A 271 -6.30 16.91 4.52
N CYS A 272 -7.32 16.89 5.38
CA CYS A 272 -8.68 17.30 5.03
C CYS A 272 -8.76 18.76 4.60
N THR A 273 -8.02 19.69 5.22
CA THR A 273 -7.98 21.09 4.75
C THR A 273 -7.37 21.19 3.34
N VAL A 274 -6.28 20.48 3.07
CA VAL A 274 -5.66 20.45 1.73
C VAL A 274 -6.60 19.84 0.69
N ILE A 275 -7.26 18.73 1.02
CA ILE A 275 -8.21 18.06 0.15
C ILE A 275 -9.43 18.95 -0.10
N GLY A 276 -10.02 19.53 0.95
CA GLY A 276 -11.14 20.46 0.83
C GLY A 276 -10.83 21.66 -0.05
N ALA A 277 -9.65 22.28 0.14
CA ALA A 277 -9.17 23.36 -0.73
C ALA A 277 -8.99 22.91 -2.20
N SER A 278 -8.53 21.68 -2.39
CA SER A 278 -8.34 21.08 -3.72
C SER A 278 -9.68 20.73 -4.38
N LEU A 279 -10.68 20.30 -3.63
CA LEU A 279 -12.04 20.06 -4.12
C LEU A 279 -12.69 21.36 -4.63
N MET A 280 -12.62 22.45 -3.85
CA MET A 280 -13.08 23.77 -4.28
C MET A 280 -12.35 24.25 -5.52
N SER A 281 -11.05 23.98 -5.60
CA SER A 281 -10.23 24.28 -6.76
C SER A 281 -10.66 23.46 -7.99
N LEU A 282 -10.82 22.15 -7.86
CA LEU A 282 -11.12 21.23 -8.96
C LEU A 282 -12.54 21.38 -9.50
N ARG A 283 -13.53 21.52 -8.60
CA ARG A 283 -14.96 21.46 -8.92
C ARG A 283 -15.67 22.83 -8.85
N TYR A 284 -14.94 23.90 -8.53
CA TYR A 284 -15.51 25.24 -8.29
C TYR A 284 -16.68 25.24 -7.29
N CYS A 285 -16.55 24.47 -6.21
CA CYS A 285 -17.56 24.32 -5.17
C CYS A 285 -17.31 25.21 -3.93
N THR A 286 -18.33 25.38 -3.09
CA THR A 286 -18.22 26.12 -1.82
C THR A 286 -17.55 25.29 -0.72
N PRO A 287 -17.10 25.89 0.40
CA PRO A 287 -16.56 25.15 1.53
C PRO A 287 -17.50 24.06 2.07
N GLU A 288 -18.81 24.33 2.11
CA GLU A 288 -19.83 23.38 2.58
C GLU A 288 -19.95 22.19 1.63
N GLN A 289 -19.93 22.45 0.32
CA GLN A 289 -19.97 21.38 -0.68
C GLN A 289 -18.69 20.53 -0.67
N ALA A 290 -17.52 21.17 -0.46
CA ALA A 290 -16.27 20.44 -0.30
C ALA A 290 -16.26 19.59 0.98
N PHE A 291 -16.83 20.11 2.07
CA PHE A 291 -16.98 19.35 3.31
C PHE A 291 -17.95 18.17 3.15
N ALA A 292 -19.07 18.32 2.45
CA ALA A 292 -19.99 17.21 2.21
C ALA A 292 -19.34 16.01 1.50
N VAL A 293 -18.41 16.27 0.56
CA VAL A 293 -17.62 15.21 -0.08
C VAL A 293 -16.65 14.55 0.91
N LEU A 294 -16.02 15.33 1.80
CA LEU A 294 -15.15 14.80 2.84
C LEU A 294 -15.94 13.99 3.88
N GLU A 295 -17.13 14.43 4.26
CA GLU A 295 -18.00 13.76 5.23
C GLU A 295 -18.50 12.41 4.70
N ASP A 296 -18.85 12.33 3.42
CA ASP A 296 -19.20 11.07 2.77
C ASP A 296 -18.03 10.07 2.75
N ALA A 297 -16.82 10.56 2.46
CA ALA A 297 -15.63 9.72 2.42
C ALA A 297 -15.06 9.38 3.82
N LEU A 298 -15.25 10.27 4.81
CA LEU A 298 -14.74 10.17 6.17
C LEU A 298 -15.85 10.46 7.19
N PRO A 299 -16.80 9.53 7.43
CA PRO A 299 -17.96 9.78 8.30
C PRO A 299 -17.62 10.09 9.76
N LEU A 300 -16.41 9.74 10.20
CA LEU A 300 -15.93 9.99 11.57
C LEU A 300 -15.10 11.27 11.69
N PHE A 301 -14.80 11.95 10.57
CA PHE A 301 -14.02 13.18 10.59
C PHE A 301 -14.79 14.30 11.30
N SER A 302 -14.21 14.86 12.35
CA SER A 302 -14.79 15.99 13.08
C SER A 302 -14.08 17.29 12.71
N PRO A 303 -14.73 18.21 11.96
CA PRO A 303 -14.10 19.44 11.51
C PRO A 303 -13.81 20.38 12.68
N THR A 304 -12.56 20.86 12.77
CA THR A 304 -12.17 21.87 13.75
C THR A 304 -12.56 23.28 13.29
N ARG A 305 -12.64 24.24 14.23
CA ARG A 305 -12.83 25.67 13.89
C ARG A 305 -11.74 26.17 12.93
N ASN A 306 -10.51 25.69 13.10
CA ASN A 306 -9.40 26.02 12.22
C ASN A 306 -9.62 25.46 10.81
N PHE A 307 -10.02 24.20 10.67
CA PHE A 307 -10.36 23.60 9.39
C PHE A 307 -11.37 24.45 8.62
N SER A 308 -12.53 24.75 9.23
CA SER A 308 -13.58 25.53 8.57
C SER A 308 -13.11 26.94 8.21
N ARG A 309 -12.34 27.58 9.11
CA ARG A 309 -11.83 28.94 8.87
C ARG A 309 -10.82 28.99 7.72
N HIS A 310 -9.97 27.96 7.57
CA HIS A 310 -9.01 27.89 6.48
C HIS A 310 -9.71 27.76 5.13
N LEU A 311 -10.72 26.89 5.01
CA LEU A 311 -11.47 26.73 3.76
C LEU A 311 -12.21 28.02 3.39
N GLU A 312 -12.86 28.66 4.37
CA GLU A 312 -13.56 29.92 4.17
C GLU A 312 -12.63 31.05 3.70
N LEU A 313 -11.48 31.22 4.36
CA LEU A 313 -10.48 32.21 3.96
C LEU A 313 -9.92 31.91 2.57
N PHE A 314 -9.61 30.65 2.28
CA PHE A 314 -9.11 30.24 0.97
C PHE A 314 -10.12 30.53 -0.14
N TYR A 315 -11.40 30.20 0.08
CA TYR A 315 -12.50 30.50 -0.84
C TYR A 315 -12.65 32.01 -1.08
N ARG A 316 -12.70 32.81 0.00
CA ARG A 316 -12.86 34.27 -0.10
C ARG A 316 -11.66 35.00 -0.69
N CYS A 317 -10.46 34.43 -0.55
CA CYS A 317 -9.26 34.92 -1.23
C CYS A 317 -9.17 34.45 -2.69
N LYS A 318 -10.25 33.89 -3.27
CA LYS A 318 -10.27 33.32 -4.63
C LYS A 318 -9.13 32.32 -4.86
N HIS A 319 -8.87 31.48 -3.86
CA HIS A 319 -7.83 30.44 -3.86
C HIS A 319 -6.37 30.95 -3.83
N HIS A 320 -6.16 32.25 -3.60
CA HIS A 320 -4.83 32.87 -3.55
C HIS A 320 -4.63 33.66 -2.24
N PRO A 321 -4.68 33.02 -1.06
CA PRO A 321 -4.42 33.70 0.21
C PRO A 321 -2.98 34.22 0.27
N THR A 322 -2.83 35.45 0.74
CA THR A 322 -1.54 36.07 1.05
C THR A 322 -1.59 36.68 2.45
N ARG A 323 -0.42 36.90 3.07
CA ARG A 323 -0.34 37.58 4.37
C ARG A 323 -0.94 38.97 4.35
N ASP A 324 -0.82 39.67 3.21
CA ASP A 324 -1.29 41.04 3.06
C ASP A 324 -2.78 41.15 2.73
N HIS A 325 -3.44 40.03 2.41
CA HIS A 325 -4.86 40.02 2.09
C HIS A 325 -5.68 40.54 3.29
N PRO A 326 -6.59 41.51 3.13
CA PRO A 326 -7.27 42.19 4.23
C PRO A 326 -7.91 41.23 5.24
N MET A 327 -8.57 40.19 4.75
CA MET A 327 -9.21 39.18 5.58
C MET A 327 -8.24 38.27 6.33
N VAL A 328 -7.08 37.97 5.74
CA VAL A 328 -6.05 37.15 6.38
C VAL A 328 -5.39 37.98 7.49
N ARG A 329 -5.09 39.26 7.22
CA ARG A 329 -4.59 40.20 8.24
C ARG A 329 -5.55 40.35 9.41
N GLU A 330 -6.84 40.52 9.15
CA GLU A 330 -7.87 40.62 10.18
C GLU A 330 -7.94 39.34 11.03
N TRP A 331 -7.92 38.17 10.38
CA TRP A 331 -7.90 36.89 11.07
C TRP A 331 -6.65 36.70 11.95
N LEU A 332 -5.48 37.13 11.47
CA LEU A 332 -4.23 37.11 12.24
C LEU A 332 -4.28 38.09 13.43
N ALA A 333 -4.85 39.29 13.24
CA ALA A 333 -4.95 40.33 14.26
C ALA A 333 -5.99 40.03 15.35
N ALA A 334 -7.05 39.29 15.03
CA ALA A 334 -8.11 38.92 15.97
C ALA A 334 -7.61 38.04 17.15
N GLU A 335 -6.38 37.53 17.09
CA GLU A 335 -5.78 36.66 18.10
C GLU A 335 -4.68 37.36 18.93
N THR A 336 -4.15 38.50 18.48
CA THR A 336 -3.07 39.24 19.18
C THR A 336 -3.55 40.23 20.24
N GLY A 337 -4.86 40.32 20.49
CA GLY A 337 -5.38 41.06 21.64
C GLY A 337 -5.07 42.55 21.65
N THR A 338 -5.50 43.29 20.63
CA THR A 338 -5.80 44.73 20.79
C THR A 338 -7.31 44.90 20.78
N ALA A 339 -7.88 45.05 21.97
CA ALA A 339 -9.23 45.56 22.15
C ALA A 339 -9.31 46.96 21.50
N CYS A 340 -10.35 47.20 20.70
CA CYS A 340 -10.80 48.55 20.36
C CYS A 340 -12.31 48.51 20.04
N PRO A 341 -13.02 49.64 20.14
CA PRO A 341 -14.04 49.83 21.15
C PRO A 341 -15.44 49.60 20.57
N GLN A 342 -16.39 49.33 21.47
CA GLN A 342 -17.82 49.30 21.19
C GLN A 342 -18.24 50.50 20.31
N LEU A 343 -18.67 50.20 19.08
CA LEU A 343 -19.44 51.15 18.28
C LEU A 343 -20.89 51.09 18.74
N LYS A 344 -21.30 52.23 19.31
CA LYS A 344 -22.62 52.56 19.81
C LYS A 344 -23.72 52.21 18.81
N GLU A 345 -24.73 51.52 19.33
CA GLU A 345 -26.07 51.45 18.76
C GLU A 345 -26.66 52.87 18.59
N LYS A 346 -27.35 53.10 17.47
CA LYS A 346 -28.37 54.14 17.34
C LYS A 346 -29.66 53.51 16.83
N GLU A 347 -30.71 53.75 17.60
CA GLU A 347 -32.08 53.27 17.50
C GLU A 347 -32.84 53.79 16.26
N ASN A 348 -33.81 52.98 15.82
CA ASN A 348 -35.21 53.30 15.46
C ASN A 348 -35.78 52.06 14.73
N SER A 349 -36.97 51.50 14.96
CA SER A 349 -38.14 51.84 15.77
C SER A 349 -39.11 50.63 15.71
N SER A 350 -39.72 50.26 16.84
CA SER A 350 -40.76 49.21 17.03
C SER A 350 -42.12 49.58 16.39
N PRO A 351 -43.20 48.76 16.41
CA PRO A 351 -43.88 48.19 17.62
C PRO A 351 -44.43 46.74 17.41
N SER A 352 -44.99 45.93 18.32
CA SER A 352 -45.28 45.89 19.76
C SER A 352 -46.04 44.58 20.05
N SER A 353 -45.83 43.93 21.20
CA SER A 353 -46.83 43.26 22.10
C SER A 353 -46.08 42.38 23.11
N SER A 354 -45.91 42.82 24.37
CA SER A 354 -46.69 42.45 25.58
C SER A 354 -46.69 40.93 25.85
N SER A 355 -46.27 40.37 27.00
CA SER A 355 -46.42 40.82 28.39
C SER A 355 -45.67 39.92 29.41
N SER A 356 -45.33 40.51 30.56
CA SER A 356 -45.17 39.95 31.94
C SER A 356 -44.14 38.82 32.21
N LYS A 357 -42.99 39.07 32.84
CA LYS A 357 -42.70 39.23 34.30
C LYS A 357 -43.14 38.06 35.20
N ALA A 358 -42.17 37.26 35.69
CA ALA A 358 -41.81 37.12 37.11
C ALA A 358 -40.65 36.12 37.31
N SER A 359 -39.67 36.52 38.13
CA SER A 359 -38.75 35.65 38.89
C SER A 359 -38.99 35.99 40.40
N PRO A 360 -38.34 35.39 41.42
CA PRO A 360 -37.21 34.45 41.40
C PRO A 360 -37.22 33.34 42.49
N ALA A 361 -36.13 32.55 42.47
CA ALA A 361 -35.37 32.03 43.62
C ALA A 361 -35.67 30.63 44.21
N ASN A 362 -34.54 29.92 44.36
CA ASN A 362 -34.15 28.94 45.39
C ASN A 362 -34.96 27.65 45.59
N ALA A 363 -34.30 26.51 45.35
CA ALA A 363 -34.12 25.48 46.39
C ALA A 363 -33.11 24.40 45.95
N THR A 364 -32.08 24.25 46.78
CA THR A 364 -31.26 23.04 46.93
C THR A 364 -32.12 21.84 47.35
N SER A 365 -31.91 20.66 46.75
CA SER A 365 -32.00 19.40 47.50
C SER A 365 -31.21 18.27 46.82
N LYS A 366 -30.47 17.54 47.65
CA LYS A 366 -29.79 16.27 47.36
C LYS A 366 -30.83 15.15 47.30
N CYS A 367 -30.65 14.15 46.42
CA CYS A 367 -30.88 12.76 46.81
C CYS A 367 -30.07 11.78 45.95
N THR A 368 -29.24 11.03 46.66
CA THR A 368 -28.50 9.82 46.28
C THR A 368 -29.41 8.61 46.10
N THR A 369 -29.15 7.79 45.09
CA THR A 369 -29.32 6.32 45.18
C THR A 369 -28.20 5.61 44.43
N GLN A 370 -27.56 4.69 45.13
CA GLN A 370 -26.47 3.80 44.67
C GLN A 370 -26.95 2.80 43.61
N CYS A 371 -26.04 2.37 42.72
CA CYS A 371 -25.70 0.96 42.55
C CYS A 371 -24.24 0.84 42.09
N ARG A 372 -23.46 0.07 42.85
CA ARG A 372 -22.06 -0.31 42.60
C ARG A 372 -22.06 -1.58 41.74
N GLU A 373 -21.28 -1.59 40.66
CA GLU A 373 -20.54 -2.78 40.23
C GLU A 373 -19.14 -2.34 39.80
N SER A 374 -18.13 -2.88 40.48
CA SER A 374 -16.71 -2.68 40.23
C SER A 374 -16.26 -3.66 39.15
N VAL A 375 -15.80 -3.16 38.00
CA VAL A 375 -15.18 -3.98 36.95
C VAL A 375 -13.67 -4.09 37.22
N ASP A 376 -13.22 -5.33 37.30
CA ASP A 376 -11.84 -5.75 37.55
C ASP A 376 -10.94 -5.41 36.34
N LEU A 377 -10.05 -4.43 36.50
CA LEU A 377 -9.09 -3.97 35.49
C LEU A 377 -7.84 -4.87 35.50
N GLY A 378 -7.98 -6.10 34.99
CA GLY A 378 -6.91 -7.09 35.02
C GLY A 378 -6.76 -8.00 33.79
N LYS A 379 -7.55 -7.81 32.72
CA LYS A 379 -7.43 -8.65 31.50
C LYS A 379 -6.55 -7.99 30.44
N THR A 380 -5.56 -8.73 29.95
CA THR A 380 -4.68 -8.29 28.84
C THR A 380 -5.40 -8.39 27.49
N ALA A 381 -5.01 -7.56 26.51
CA ALA A 381 -5.64 -7.51 25.18
C ALA A 381 -5.68 -8.89 24.46
N ALA A 382 -4.74 -9.78 24.75
CA ALA A 382 -4.73 -11.14 24.23
C ALA A 382 -5.88 -12.02 24.75
N GLN A 383 -6.36 -11.80 25.99
CA GLN A 383 -7.50 -12.52 26.55
C GLN A 383 -8.83 -12.00 26.01
N MET A 384 -8.92 -10.70 25.72
CA MET A 384 -10.09 -10.09 25.06
C MET A 384 -10.26 -10.60 23.63
N LEU A 385 -9.14 -10.86 22.92
CA LEU A 385 -9.16 -11.36 21.54
C LEU A 385 -9.41 -12.87 21.41
N SER A 386 -9.18 -13.66 22.47
CA SER A 386 -9.53 -15.09 22.45
C SER A 386 -11.02 -15.37 22.65
N GLU A 387 -11.78 -14.40 23.17
CA GLU A 387 -13.22 -14.54 23.45
C GLU A 387 -14.10 -14.22 22.22
N THR A 388 -13.55 -13.67 21.13
CA THR A 388 -14.34 -13.28 19.95
C THR A 388 -14.65 -14.44 18.99
N GLY A 389 -13.94 -15.58 19.11
CA GLY A 389 -14.16 -16.75 18.23
C GLY A 389 -13.92 -16.49 16.74
N ILE A 390 -13.33 -15.33 16.39
CA ILE A 390 -13.07 -14.95 15.00
C ILE A 390 -11.78 -15.64 14.57
N ASP A 391 -11.92 -16.59 13.65
CA ASP A 391 -10.81 -17.18 12.95
C ASP A 391 -10.16 -16.13 12.03
N LEU A 392 -8.97 -15.66 12.43
CA LEU A 392 -8.20 -14.66 11.72
C LEU A 392 -7.75 -15.14 10.33
N GLU A 393 -7.66 -16.45 10.09
CA GLU A 393 -7.39 -16.99 8.75
C GLU A 393 -8.64 -16.90 7.88
N ALA A 394 -9.81 -17.29 8.41
CA ALA A 394 -11.07 -17.16 7.70
C ALA A 394 -11.44 -15.69 7.40
N PHE A 395 -11.10 -14.76 8.29
CA PHE A 395 -11.32 -13.33 8.08
C PHE A 395 -10.38 -12.75 7.00
N GLY A 396 -9.12 -13.16 6.99
CA GLY A 396 -8.15 -12.78 5.94
C GLY A 396 -8.56 -13.31 4.57
N ASP A 397 -9.00 -14.57 4.51
CA ASP A 397 -9.49 -15.20 3.27
C ASP A 397 -10.78 -14.52 2.75
N ALA A 398 -11.68 -14.12 3.66
CA ALA A 398 -12.89 -13.39 3.31
C ALA A 398 -12.58 -12.01 2.72
N LEU A 399 -11.65 -11.26 3.30
CA LEU A 399 -11.21 -9.96 2.78
C LEU A 399 -10.54 -10.10 1.40
N ALA A 400 -9.66 -11.08 1.22
CA ALA A 400 -9.02 -11.35 -0.08
C ALA A 400 -10.06 -11.67 -1.17
N LYS A 401 -11.12 -12.39 -0.82
CA LYS A 401 -12.20 -12.74 -1.74
C LYS A 401 -13.07 -11.55 -2.12
N ILE A 402 -13.40 -10.68 -1.16
CA ILE A 402 -14.15 -9.43 -1.40
C ILE A 402 -13.35 -8.50 -2.32
N GLN A 403 -12.02 -8.45 -2.15
CA GLN A 403 -11.13 -7.63 -2.98
C GLN A 403 -11.05 -8.16 -4.43
N MET A 404 -11.07 -9.48 -4.64
CA MET A 404 -11.12 -10.07 -5.99
C MET A 404 -12.44 -9.82 -6.72
N ASP A 405 -13.57 -9.84 -6.01
CA ASP A 405 -14.88 -9.53 -6.60
C ASP A 405 -15.01 -8.04 -6.93
N SER A 406 -14.43 -7.14 -6.13
CA SER A 406 -14.38 -5.69 -6.38
C SER A 406 -13.50 -5.31 -7.59
N MET A 407 -12.52 -6.15 -7.95
CA MET A 407 -11.62 -5.92 -9.09
C MET A 407 -12.13 -6.56 -10.41
N GLY A 408 -13.35 -7.10 -10.44
CA GLY A 408 -13.97 -7.60 -11.67
C GLY A 408 -13.33 -8.86 -12.26
N LEU A 409 -12.61 -9.65 -11.45
CA LEU A 409 -11.99 -10.91 -11.86
C LEU A 409 -12.78 -12.11 -11.32
N THR A 410 -14.02 -12.29 -11.76
CA THR A 410 -14.72 -13.56 -11.53
C THR A 410 -14.21 -14.61 -12.51
N ALA A 411 -13.56 -15.65 -11.98
CA ALA A 411 -13.21 -16.86 -12.71
C ALA A 411 -14.49 -17.50 -13.30
N ASN A 412 -14.61 -17.48 -14.63
CA ASN A 412 -15.63 -18.24 -15.35
C ASN A 412 -15.36 -19.75 -15.18
N ARG A 413 -15.97 -20.35 -14.15
CA ARG A 413 -16.18 -21.80 -14.07
C ARG A 413 -17.36 -22.17 -14.97
N THR A 414 -17.11 -22.48 -16.23
CA THR A 414 -18.05 -23.27 -17.03
C THR A 414 -17.78 -24.76 -16.80
N ASN A 415 -18.59 -25.35 -15.93
CA ASN A 415 -18.83 -26.79 -15.91
C ASN A 415 -19.43 -27.25 -17.25
N ARG A 416 -18.85 -28.27 -17.88
CA ARG A 416 -19.63 -29.29 -18.61
C ARG A 416 -19.01 -30.68 -18.41
N PRO A 417 -19.84 -31.73 -18.32
CA PRO A 417 -19.47 -33.01 -17.73
C PRO A 417 -18.87 -34.00 -18.73
N LEU A 418 -18.15 -34.97 -18.17
CA LEU A 418 -17.72 -36.21 -18.80
C LEU A 418 -18.91 -37.05 -19.28
N SER A 419 -18.84 -37.56 -20.52
CA SER A 419 -19.46 -38.83 -20.89
C SER A 419 -18.54 -39.60 -21.82
N ALA A 420 -18.22 -40.82 -21.41
CA ALA A 420 -17.40 -41.82 -22.10
C ALA A 420 -18.05 -42.32 -23.41
N GLY A 421 -17.23 -42.83 -24.34
CA GLY A 421 -17.72 -43.48 -25.56
C GLY A 421 -16.62 -43.98 -26.51
N ILE A 422 -16.17 -45.21 -26.25
CA ILE A 422 -15.28 -46.08 -27.04
C ILE A 422 -15.78 -46.31 -28.50
N ARG A 423 -14.91 -46.16 -29.52
CA ARG A 423 -14.40 -47.17 -30.51
C ARG A 423 -13.83 -46.53 -31.80
N PRO A 424 -12.85 -47.16 -32.50
CA PRO A 424 -12.30 -46.68 -33.76
C PRO A 424 -12.94 -47.35 -34.98
N SER A 425 -12.95 -46.63 -36.10
CA SER A 425 -13.10 -47.19 -37.46
C SER A 425 -12.64 -46.17 -38.49
N GLY A 426 -11.66 -46.53 -39.33
CA GLY A 426 -11.18 -45.73 -40.46
C GLY A 426 -9.66 -45.71 -40.55
#